data_AF-A0A976J8C1-F1
#
_entry.id   AF-A0A976J8C1-F1
#
_cell.length_a   1.000
_cell.length_b   1.000
_cell.length_c   1.000
_cell.angle_alpha   90.00
_cell.angle_beta   90.00
_cell.angle_gamma   90.00
#
_symmetry.space_group_name_H-M   'P 1'
#
loop_
_entity.id
_entity.type
_entity.pdbx_description
1 polymer ?
#
loop_
_entity_poly.entity_id
_entity_poly.type
_entity_poly.pdbx_seq_one_letter_code
_entity_poly.pdbx_strand_id
1 'polypeptide(L)'
;MIKFLIVGHPQAGNEHVAQIMANAGIAASNPSRIQNLTLAQINEAIIKGEGGALDELVDGTPLPQLKPAPIWQNLAIDLFLGNADFPFCMSCDPLSVYLLDYWKAQSERVFFLFVYDEPCSIYADVLQGASVLPLEEVERRADFWLSYNRTMLAFFRENKKNCLMISRGAAQASPLRFRQSLEDLVGLSIEASIMKECAVDLERTSEQATESRQLQPETLAHELTRRLVSTRYEMANLHQELQAAAGSLADFVADQKVAMSAYDAWQAYITEQQRGRELAQDNRELRHQVRSLKRSRDDTESKARQWEARVLDVGGELAKVDRERSLLEREVSMLFRQLSQAQEEFENFILRAADEGEALPKRIPTVYYGAADRIKQQLAYRLGATMIEHSRSIRGVFAMPYALFRTVRTYRRNISVDHQLELPPISDYADAAEAEKVKKHLSYRLGVVVLDRIKKPWLWVSIPFAIIRQKRIYKKEKMKQL
;
A
#
# COMPACT_ATOMS: atom_id res chain seq x y z
N MET A 1 -59.98 4.58 17.87
CA MET A 1 -58.67 4.77 17.25
C MET A 1 -58.80 5.65 16.02
N ILE A 2 -57.89 6.61 15.88
CA ILE A 2 -57.68 7.45 14.71
C ILE A 2 -56.47 6.93 13.96
N LYS A 3 -56.59 6.76 12.64
CA LYS A 3 -55.51 6.23 11.80
C LYS A 3 -55.04 7.30 10.83
N PHE A 4 -53.75 7.62 10.88
CA PHE A 4 -53.09 8.44 9.88
C PHE A 4 -52.47 7.55 8.81
N LEU A 5 -52.75 7.85 7.55
CA LEU A 5 -52.15 7.20 6.40
C LEU A 5 -51.22 8.20 5.70
N ILE A 6 -49.92 8.01 5.85
CA ILE A 6 -48.91 8.82 5.18
C ILE A 6 -48.72 8.26 3.77
N VAL A 7 -49.06 9.09 2.78
CA VAL A 7 -48.99 8.75 1.36
C VAL A 7 -48.19 9.84 0.65
N GLY A 8 -47.18 9.45 -0.10
CA GLY A 8 -46.33 10.37 -0.83
C GLY A 8 -45.49 9.58 -1.81
N HIS A 9 -44.98 10.24 -2.83
CA HIS A 9 -44.12 9.60 -3.82
C HIS A 9 -42.97 8.87 -3.09
N PRO A 10 -42.52 7.68 -3.52
CA PRO A 10 -41.51 6.90 -2.80
C PRO A 10 -40.25 7.70 -2.40
N GLN A 11 -39.85 8.65 -3.25
CA GLN A 11 -38.69 9.53 -3.04
C GLN A 11 -39.00 10.86 -2.31
N ALA A 12 -40.25 11.08 -1.88
CA ALA A 12 -40.66 12.29 -1.14
C ALA A 12 -40.23 12.30 0.34
N GLY A 13 -39.60 11.22 0.82
CA GLY A 13 -39.11 11.13 2.20
C GLY A 13 -40.19 10.85 3.25
N ASN A 14 -41.20 10.04 2.90
CA ASN A 14 -42.35 9.73 3.76
C ASN A 14 -41.94 9.17 5.14
N GLU A 15 -40.93 8.31 5.19
CA GLU A 15 -40.42 7.73 6.43
C GLU A 15 -39.88 8.79 7.40
N HIS A 16 -39.27 9.85 6.85
CA HIS A 16 -38.76 10.94 7.67
C HIS A 16 -39.89 11.73 8.31
N VAL A 17 -40.99 11.97 7.59
CA VAL A 17 -42.20 12.59 8.15
C VAL A 17 -42.84 11.67 9.21
N ALA A 18 -42.85 10.35 8.98
CA ALA A 18 -43.31 9.38 9.96
C ALA A 18 -42.48 9.44 11.26
N GLN A 19 -41.16 9.60 11.18
CA GLN A 19 -40.30 9.79 12.36
C GLN A 19 -40.63 11.07 13.13
N ILE A 20 -40.91 12.17 12.44
CA ILE A 20 -41.34 13.43 13.08
C ILE A 20 -42.66 13.21 13.85
N MET A 21 -43.62 12.49 13.25
CA MET A 21 -44.88 12.13 13.92
C MET A 21 -44.69 11.17 15.09
N ALA A 22 -43.77 10.21 15.00
CA ALA A 22 -43.41 9.32 16.11
C ALA A 22 -42.91 10.13 17.32
N ASN A 23 -42.02 11.08 17.07
CA ASN A 23 -41.49 11.99 18.11
C ASN A 23 -42.58 12.91 18.68
N ALA A 24 -43.66 13.17 17.93
CA ALA A 24 -44.80 13.94 18.40
C ALA A 24 -45.81 13.11 19.23
N GLY A 25 -45.58 11.81 19.42
CA GLY A 25 -46.42 10.92 20.22
C GLY A 25 -47.38 10.02 19.42
N ILE A 26 -47.27 9.99 18.08
CA ILE A 26 -48.11 9.14 17.22
C ILE A 26 -47.36 7.84 16.92
N ALA A 27 -47.79 6.73 17.51
CA ALA A 27 -47.15 5.43 17.31
C ALA A 27 -47.35 4.87 15.90
N ALA A 28 -46.38 4.11 15.41
CA ALA A 28 -46.53 3.31 14.20
C ALA A 28 -47.60 2.22 14.41
N SER A 29 -48.36 1.92 13.36
CA SER A 29 -49.39 0.88 13.37
C SER A 29 -48.73 -0.49 13.52
N ASN A 30 -49.24 -1.26 14.48
CA ASN A 30 -48.98 -2.69 14.57
C ASN A 30 -49.55 -3.43 13.35
N PRO A 31 -49.02 -4.63 13.04
CA PRO A 31 -49.63 -5.53 12.07
C PRO A 31 -51.07 -5.92 12.45
N SER A 32 -51.77 -6.53 11.49
CA SER A 32 -53.12 -7.05 11.69
C SER A 32 -53.15 -8.14 12.77
N ARG A 33 -54.26 -8.25 13.50
CA ARG A 33 -54.31 -9.07 14.72
C ARG A 33 -54.23 -10.57 14.44
N ILE A 34 -54.91 -11.03 13.40
CA ILE A 34 -55.06 -12.44 13.06
C ILE A 34 -53.98 -12.87 12.07
N GLN A 35 -53.80 -12.09 11.00
CA GLN A 35 -52.88 -12.47 9.92
C GLN A 35 -51.45 -11.94 10.12
N ASN A 36 -51.24 -11.06 11.10
CA ASN A 36 -49.95 -10.44 11.37
C ASN A 36 -49.35 -9.73 10.13
N LEU A 37 -50.20 -9.10 9.32
CA LEU A 37 -49.80 -8.40 8.10
C LEU A 37 -49.72 -6.89 8.34
N THR A 38 -48.66 -6.26 7.85
CA THR A 38 -48.55 -4.80 7.84
C THR A 38 -49.46 -4.19 6.76
N LEU A 39 -49.72 -2.88 6.85
CA LEU A 39 -50.48 -2.18 5.80
C LEU A 39 -49.83 -2.34 4.42
N ALA A 40 -48.52 -2.21 4.30
CA ALA A 40 -47.80 -2.37 3.04
C ALA A 40 -48.02 -3.77 2.45
N GLN A 41 -47.95 -4.82 3.28
CA GLN A 41 -48.22 -6.19 2.85
C GLN A 41 -49.68 -6.40 2.41
N ILE A 42 -50.63 -5.77 3.11
CA ILE A 42 -52.05 -5.81 2.72
C ILE A 42 -52.25 -5.11 1.37
N ASN A 43 -51.68 -3.92 1.18
CA ASN A 43 -51.77 -3.18 -0.08
C ASN A 43 -51.16 -3.98 -1.23
N GLU A 44 -49.96 -4.56 -1.04
CA GLU A 44 -49.35 -5.45 -2.03
C GLU A 44 -50.24 -6.66 -2.36
N ALA A 45 -50.83 -7.30 -1.36
CA ALA A 45 -51.70 -8.46 -1.56
C ALA A 45 -52.95 -8.11 -2.38
N ILE A 46 -53.58 -6.97 -2.07
CA ILE A 46 -54.74 -6.45 -2.79
C ILE A 46 -54.36 -6.15 -4.25
N ILE A 47 -53.28 -5.41 -4.47
CA ILE A 47 -52.85 -5.02 -5.82
C ILE A 47 -52.51 -6.26 -6.67
N LYS A 48 -51.77 -7.22 -6.10
CA LYS A 48 -51.42 -8.48 -6.77
C LYS A 48 -52.66 -9.32 -7.07
N GLY A 49 -53.63 -9.37 -6.15
CA GLY A 49 -54.84 -10.16 -6.28
C GLY A 49 -55.86 -9.60 -7.27
N GLU A 50 -55.93 -8.28 -7.42
CA GLU A 50 -56.81 -7.59 -8.38
C GLU A 50 -56.18 -7.45 -9.79
N GLY A 51 -54.98 -8.01 -10.00
CA GLY A 51 -54.32 -8.05 -11.31
C GLY A 51 -53.79 -6.69 -11.79
N GLY A 52 -53.48 -5.76 -10.88
CA GLY A 52 -52.98 -4.44 -11.25
C GLY A 52 -51.56 -4.49 -11.81
N ALA A 53 -51.39 -4.32 -13.12
CA ALA A 53 -50.10 -4.00 -13.72
C ALA A 53 -49.71 -2.56 -13.34
N LEU A 54 -48.95 -2.40 -12.26
CA LEU A 54 -48.54 -1.10 -11.72
C LEU A 54 -47.64 -0.28 -12.67
N ASP A 55 -46.96 -0.95 -13.62
CA ASP A 55 -45.93 -0.37 -14.48
C ASP A 55 -46.43 0.12 -15.87
N GLU A 56 -47.66 -0.21 -16.29
CA GLU A 56 -48.10 0.01 -17.69
C GLU A 56 -48.84 1.33 -17.96
N LEU A 57 -49.14 2.14 -16.93
CA LEU A 57 -50.06 3.29 -17.03
C LEU A 57 -49.45 4.60 -16.51
N VAL A 58 -48.18 4.84 -16.82
CA VAL A 58 -47.47 6.03 -16.38
C VAL A 58 -47.23 6.97 -17.55
N ASP A 59 -48.24 7.78 -17.87
CA ASP A 59 -48.23 8.79 -18.94
C ASP A 59 -48.39 10.22 -18.39
N GLY A 60 -48.23 10.40 -17.08
CA GLY A 60 -48.46 11.64 -16.38
C GLY A 60 -49.93 11.89 -16.01
N THR A 61 -50.89 11.06 -16.42
CA THR A 61 -52.30 11.19 -15.99
C THR A 61 -52.53 10.63 -14.59
N PRO A 62 -53.60 11.01 -13.87
CA PRO A 62 -53.90 10.48 -12.54
C PRO A 62 -53.98 8.95 -12.53
N LEU A 63 -53.33 8.33 -11.55
CA LEU A 63 -53.33 6.88 -11.36
C LEU A 63 -54.75 6.37 -11.09
N PRO A 64 -55.16 5.25 -11.70
CA PRO A 64 -56.47 4.69 -11.48
C PRO A 64 -56.61 4.16 -10.05
N GLN A 65 -57.74 4.48 -9.40
CA GLN A 65 -58.10 3.90 -8.11
C GLN A 65 -58.61 2.46 -8.32
N LEU A 66 -57.97 1.50 -7.66
CA LEU A 66 -58.44 0.12 -7.64
C LEU A 66 -59.72 0.03 -6.80
N LYS A 67 -60.60 -0.89 -7.20
CA LYS A 67 -61.83 -1.21 -6.45
C LYS A 67 -61.75 -2.66 -5.98
N PRO A 68 -61.05 -2.91 -4.86
CA PRO A 68 -60.87 -4.26 -4.35
C PRO A 68 -62.21 -4.95 -4.11
N ALA A 69 -62.27 -6.25 -4.41
CA ALA A 69 -63.42 -7.08 -4.08
C ALA A 69 -63.72 -7.04 -2.56
N PRO A 70 -64.98 -7.24 -2.13
CA PRO A 70 -65.38 -7.19 -0.72
C PRO A 70 -64.59 -8.14 0.20
N ILE A 71 -64.00 -9.22 -0.35
CA ILE A 71 -63.17 -10.18 0.39
C ILE A 71 -61.99 -9.49 1.09
N TRP A 72 -61.41 -8.46 0.48
CA TRP A 72 -60.28 -7.72 1.04
C TRP A 72 -60.65 -6.89 2.26
N GLN A 73 -61.93 -6.55 2.46
CA GLN A 73 -62.40 -5.76 3.59
C GLN A 73 -62.06 -6.39 4.94
N ASN A 74 -62.03 -7.73 5.02
CA ASN A 74 -61.65 -8.45 6.23
C ASN A 74 -60.21 -8.18 6.66
N LEU A 75 -59.29 -7.94 5.71
CA LEU A 75 -57.90 -7.60 6.02
C LEU A 75 -57.78 -6.21 6.64
N ALA A 76 -58.54 -5.24 6.11
CA ALA A 76 -58.59 -3.89 6.68
C ALA A 76 -59.17 -3.92 8.10
N ILE A 77 -60.26 -4.66 8.32
CA ILE A 77 -60.86 -4.83 9.66
C ILE A 77 -59.86 -5.46 10.63
N ASP A 78 -59.17 -6.53 10.21
CA ASP A 78 -58.13 -7.18 11.02
C ASP A 78 -56.99 -6.23 11.41
N LEU A 79 -56.59 -5.35 10.48
CA LEU A 79 -55.61 -4.29 10.74
C LEU A 79 -56.11 -3.28 11.79
N PHE A 80 -57.37 -2.84 11.71
CA PHE A 80 -57.94 -1.94 12.71
C PHE A 80 -58.04 -2.61 14.09
N LEU A 81 -58.39 -3.89 14.14
CA LEU A 81 -58.46 -4.65 15.40
C LEU A 81 -57.10 -4.81 16.07
N GLY A 82 -56.01 -4.98 15.31
CA GLY A 82 -54.64 -5.05 15.86
C GLY A 82 -54.13 -3.75 16.47
N ASN A 83 -54.83 -2.64 16.21
CA ASN A 83 -54.44 -1.30 16.63
C ASN A 83 -55.50 -0.61 17.51
N ALA A 84 -56.55 -1.34 17.92
CA ALA A 84 -57.69 -0.79 18.64
C ALA A 84 -57.31 -0.19 20.01
N ASP A 85 -56.23 -0.69 20.62
CA ASP A 85 -55.74 -0.27 21.94
C ASP A 85 -55.05 1.10 21.92
N PHE A 86 -54.67 1.61 20.74
CA PHE A 86 -53.99 2.89 20.59
C PHE A 86 -54.97 4.01 20.17
N PRO A 87 -54.92 5.20 20.80
CA PRO A 87 -55.78 6.31 20.42
C PRO A 87 -55.46 6.83 19.02
N PHE A 88 -54.16 6.91 18.69
CA PHE A 88 -53.63 7.30 17.39
C PHE A 88 -52.67 6.22 16.89
N CYS A 89 -52.73 5.92 15.60
CA CYS A 89 -51.70 5.14 14.94
C CYS A 89 -51.42 5.70 13.54
N MET A 90 -50.20 5.49 13.04
CA MET A 90 -49.83 5.89 11.68
C MET A 90 -49.35 4.70 10.86
N SER A 91 -49.61 4.74 9.56
CA SER A 91 -49.04 3.81 8.59
C SER A 91 -48.49 4.61 7.43
N CYS A 92 -47.32 4.21 6.93
CA CYS A 92 -46.65 4.87 5.81
C CYS A 92 -46.48 3.83 4.71
N ASP A 93 -47.10 4.07 3.56
CA ASP A 93 -46.93 3.20 2.40
C ASP A 93 -47.27 3.94 1.10
N PRO A 94 -46.30 4.13 0.17
CA PRO A 94 -46.53 4.78 -1.11
C PRO A 94 -47.57 4.08 -2.00
N LEU A 95 -47.74 2.75 -1.90
CA LEU A 95 -48.71 2.01 -2.72
C LEU A 95 -50.16 2.31 -2.34
N SER A 96 -50.39 2.92 -1.18
CA SER A 96 -51.71 3.40 -0.76
C SER A 96 -52.35 4.38 -1.76
N VAL A 97 -51.56 5.01 -2.64
CA VAL A 97 -52.08 5.92 -3.69
C VAL A 97 -53.08 5.24 -4.62
N TYR A 98 -52.97 3.93 -4.85
CA TYR A 98 -53.88 3.16 -5.71
C TYR A 98 -55.17 2.74 -4.98
N LEU A 99 -55.21 2.91 -3.66
CA LEU A 99 -56.23 2.37 -2.76
C LEU A 99 -56.83 3.45 -1.84
N LEU A 100 -56.73 4.74 -2.22
CA LEU A 100 -57.21 5.85 -1.39
C LEU A 100 -58.71 5.76 -1.14
N ASP A 101 -59.49 5.48 -2.20
CA ASP A 101 -60.93 5.30 -2.10
C ASP A 101 -61.30 4.09 -1.23
N TYR A 102 -60.55 2.99 -1.37
CA TYR A 102 -60.75 1.79 -0.57
C TYR A 102 -60.53 2.07 0.92
N TRP A 103 -59.42 2.72 1.28
CA TRP A 103 -59.09 3.04 2.68
C TRP A 103 -60.04 4.07 3.29
N LYS A 104 -60.48 5.05 2.49
CA LYS A 104 -61.49 6.04 2.91
C LYS A 104 -62.82 5.37 3.25
N ALA A 105 -63.23 4.35 2.48
CA ALA A 105 -64.47 3.64 2.70
C ALA A 105 -64.48 2.77 3.97
N GLN A 106 -63.31 2.47 4.55
CA GLN A 106 -63.24 1.58 5.73
C GLN A 106 -63.69 2.27 7.02
N SER A 107 -63.39 3.56 7.20
CA SER A 107 -63.76 4.31 8.40
C SER A 107 -63.64 5.82 8.18
N GLU A 108 -64.58 6.59 8.75
CA GLU A 108 -64.54 8.06 8.77
C GLU A 108 -63.35 8.62 9.60
N ARG A 109 -62.72 7.79 10.43
CA ARG A 109 -61.58 8.16 11.29
C ARG A 109 -60.21 7.85 10.66
N VAL A 110 -60.19 7.60 9.36
CA VAL A 110 -58.95 7.53 8.56
C VAL A 110 -58.64 8.92 8.02
N PHE A 111 -57.46 9.41 8.36
CA PHE A 111 -56.93 10.68 7.89
C PHE A 111 -55.73 10.44 6.98
N PHE A 112 -55.66 11.17 5.88
CA PHE A 112 -54.59 11.05 4.89
C PHE A 112 -53.61 12.21 5.05
N LEU A 113 -52.35 11.88 5.23
CA LEU A 113 -51.26 12.85 5.21
C LEU A 113 -50.51 12.71 3.89
N PHE A 114 -50.72 13.66 3.00
CA PHE A 114 -50.04 13.71 1.71
C PHE A 114 -48.72 14.45 1.83
N VAL A 115 -47.63 13.72 1.58
CA VAL A 115 -46.26 14.26 1.60
C VAL A 115 -45.80 14.49 0.17
N TYR A 116 -45.41 15.72 -0.13
CA TYR A 116 -44.79 16.07 -1.40
C TYR A 116 -43.39 16.65 -1.19
N ASP A 117 -42.58 16.61 -2.25
CA ASP A 117 -41.24 17.18 -2.26
C ASP A 117 -40.97 17.89 -3.59
N GLU A 118 -39.82 18.52 -3.72
CA GLU A 118 -39.38 19.12 -4.98
C GLU A 118 -39.30 18.06 -6.09
N PRO A 119 -39.65 18.40 -7.35
CA PRO A 119 -39.57 17.45 -8.45
C PRO A 119 -38.16 16.91 -8.69
N CYS A 120 -37.12 17.67 -8.36
CA CYS A 120 -35.72 17.24 -8.47
C CYS A 120 -35.37 16.06 -7.56
N SER A 121 -36.14 15.83 -6.48
CA SER A 121 -35.91 14.74 -5.51
C SER A 121 -35.93 13.36 -6.17
N ILE A 122 -36.66 13.18 -7.29
CA ILE A 122 -36.80 11.87 -7.93
C ILE A 122 -35.51 11.32 -8.55
N TYR A 123 -34.54 12.21 -8.72
CA TYR A 123 -33.24 11.89 -9.28
C TYR A 123 -32.17 11.76 -8.20
N ALA A 124 -32.47 12.03 -6.92
CA ALA A 124 -31.47 12.07 -5.84
C ALA A 124 -30.61 10.79 -5.78
N ASP A 125 -31.23 9.61 -5.87
CA ASP A 125 -30.54 8.32 -5.83
C ASP A 125 -29.57 8.14 -7.02
N VAL A 126 -29.91 8.71 -8.18
CA VAL A 126 -29.10 8.66 -9.42
C VAL A 126 -27.87 9.56 -9.26
N LEU A 127 -28.05 10.71 -8.60
CA LEU A 127 -26.96 11.64 -8.31
C LEU A 127 -25.93 11.00 -7.37
N GLN A 128 -26.39 10.19 -6.41
CA GLN A 128 -25.52 9.47 -5.48
C GLN A 128 -24.86 8.24 -6.10
N GLY A 129 -25.56 7.52 -6.99
CA GLY A 129 -25.07 6.29 -7.63
C GLY A 129 -24.14 6.50 -8.83
N ALA A 130 -23.95 7.74 -9.30
CA ALA A 130 -23.14 8.11 -10.46
C ALA A 130 -23.44 7.30 -11.75
N SER A 131 -24.70 6.89 -11.95
CA SER A 131 -25.13 6.17 -13.16
C SER A 131 -25.87 7.09 -14.12
N VAL A 132 -25.59 7.00 -15.42
CA VAL A 132 -26.38 7.69 -16.44
C VAL A 132 -27.68 6.92 -16.68
N LEU A 133 -28.83 7.56 -16.46
CA LEU A 133 -30.12 7.00 -16.83
C LEU A 133 -30.37 7.21 -18.33
N PRO A 134 -30.95 6.22 -19.04
CA PRO A 134 -31.46 6.44 -20.38
C PRO A 134 -32.62 7.46 -20.35
N LEU A 135 -32.80 8.20 -21.45
CA LEU A 135 -33.82 9.24 -21.54
C LEU A 135 -35.22 8.71 -21.21
N GLU A 136 -35.57 7.52 -21.72
CA GLU A 136 -36.85 6.85 -21.45
C GLU A 136 -37.11 6.67 -19.94
N GLU A 137 -36.08 6.34 -19.16
CA GLU A 137 -36.20 6.16 -17.72
C GLU A 137 -36.33 7.51 -16.97
N VAL A 138 -35.67 8.55 -17.47
CA VAL A 138 -35.84 9.92 -16.95
C VAL A 138 -37.28 10.39 -17.18
N GLU A 139 -37.80 10.17 -18.38
CA GLU A 139 -39.18 10.52 -18.73
C GLU A 139 -40.18 9.70 -17.92
N ARG A 140 -40.00 8.38 -17.83
CA ARG A 140 -40.85 7.49 -17.02
C ARG A 140 -40.94 7.94 -15.56
N ARG A 141 -39.80 8.33 -14.94
CA ARG A 141 -39.79 8.83 -13.55
C ARG A 141 -40.52 10.16 -13.40
N ALA A 142 -40.34 11.08 -14.36
CA ALA A 142 -41.06 12.35 -14.36
C ALA A 142 -42.57 12.14 -14.55
N ASP A 143 -42.97 11.25 -15.45
CA ASP A 143 -44.37 10.91 -15.69
C ASP A 143 -44.98 10.22 -14.46
N PHE A 144 -44.20 9.35 -13.78
CA PHE A 144 -44.62 8.73 -12.53
C PHE A 144 -44.85 9.76 -11.44
N TRP A 145 -43.92 10.71 -11.28
CA TRP A 145 -44.06 11.80 -10.33
C TRP A 145 -45.30 12.65 -10.63
N LEU A 146 -45.57 12.97 -11.89
CA LEU A 146 -46.77 13.71 -12.32
C LEU A 146 -48.05 12.93 -11.99
N SER A 147 -48.15 11.68 -12.44
CA SER A 147 -49.29 10.80 -12.19
C SER A 147 -49.58 10.66 -10.70
N TYR A 148 -48.55 10.37 -9.91
CA TYR A 148 -48.66 10.17 -8.46
C TYR A 148 -49.18 11.42 -7.76
N ASN A 149 -48.53 12.57 -8.00
CA ASN A 149 -48.89 13.82 -7.32
C ASN A 149 -50.23 14.40 -7.82
N ARG A 150 -50.59 14.23 -9.10
CA ARG A 150 -51.93 14.59 -9.62
C ARG A 150 -53.02 13.80 -8.90
N THR A 151 -52.78 12.50 -8.66
CA THR A 151 -53.73 11.63 -7.93
C THR A 151 -53.92 12.09 -6.50
N MET A 152 -52.82 12.35 -5.78
CA MET A 152 -52.89 12.87 -4.40
C MET A 152 -53.64 14.21 -4.34
N LEU A 153 -53.31 15.13 -5.26
CA LEU A 153 -53.93 16.46 -5.29
C LEU A 153 -55.42 16.40 -5.62
N ALA A 154 -55.82 15.56 -6.58
CA ALA A 154 -57.22 15.35 -6.94
C ALA A 154 -58.00 14.81 -5.73
N PHE A 155 -57.51 13.75 -5.10
CA PHE A 155 -58.13 13.17 -3.92
C PHE A 155 -58.20 14.16 -2.74
N PHE A 156 -57.13 14.94 -2.52
CA PHE A 156 -57.10 15.99 -1.50
C PHE A 156 -58.18 17.05 -1.73
N ARG A 157 -58.35 17.52 -2.97
CA ARG A 157 -59.35 18.54 -3.31
C ARG A 157 -60.78 18.07 -3.02
N GLU A 158 -61.06 16.80 -3.23
CA GLU A 158 -62.36 16.18 -2.96
C GLU A 158 -62.58 15.88 -1.46
N ASN A 159 -61.51 15.68 -0.69
CA ASN A 159 -61.56 15.12 0.67
C ASN A 159 -60.89 16.00 1.75
N LYS A 160 -60.94 17.33 1.60
CA LYS A 160 -60.22 18.29 2.47
C LYS A 160 -60.40 18.10 3.98
N LYS A 161 -61.54 17.57 4.43
CA LYS A 161 -61.82 17.39 5.87
C LYS A 161 -60.96 16.32 6.54
N ASN A 162 -60.54 15.30 5.76
CA ASN A 162 -59.79 14.16 6.29
C ASN A 162 -58.36 14.13 5.76
N CYS A 163 -57.92 15.16 5.03
CA CYS A 163 -56.63 15.17 4.36
C CYS A 163 -55.81 16.41 4.77
N LEU A 164 -54.51 16.21 4.93
CA LEU A 164 -53.52 17.29 5.11
C LEU A 164 -52.43 17.13 4.05
N MET A 165 -52.01 18.25 3.45
CA MET A 165 -50.92 18.30 2.48
C MET A 165 -49.71 18.99 3.11
N ILE A 166 -48.52 18.38 3.02
CA ILE A 166 -47.30 18.93 3.63
C ILE A 166 -46.07 18.65 2.76
N SER A 167 -45.13 19.61 2.70
CA SER A 167 -43.83 19.38 2.10
C SER A 167 -42.86 18.74 3.09
N ARG A 168 -41.94 17.90 2.58
CA ARG A 168 -40.86 17.33 3.42
C ARG A 168 -40.09 18.42 4.18
N GLY A 169 -39.73 19.50 3.50
CA GLY A 169 -38.99 20.62 4.10
C GLY A 169 -39.79 21.36 5.19
N ALA A 170 -41.09 21.58 4.99
CA ALA A 170 -41.93 22.24 5.99
C ALA A 170 -42.11 21.41 7.27
N ALA A 171 -42.28 20.09 7.13
CA ALA A 171 -42.36 19.18 8.27
C ALA A 171 -41.10 19.23 9.14
N GLN A 172 -39.92 19.32 8.51
CA GLN A 172 -38.63 19.43 9.19
C GLN A 172 -38.41 20.80 9.84
N ALA A 173 -38.72 21.89 9.12
CA ALA A 173 -38.41 23.24 9.58
C ALA A 173 -39.27 23.69 10.77
N SER A 174 -40.48 23.16 10.93
CA SER A 174 -41.38 23.57 12.02
C SER A 174 -42.28 22.43 12.53
N PRO A 175 -41.73 21.46 13.28
CA PRO A 175 -42.49 20.32 13.82
C PRO A 175 -43.67 20.72 14.70
N LEU A 176 -43.57 21.85 15.43
CA LEU A 176 -44.63 22.35 16.31
C LEU A 176 -45.88 22.80 15.54
N ARG A 177 -45.72 23.50 14.41
CA ARG A 177 -46.84 23.92 13.56
C ARG A 177 -47.47 22.75 12.82
N PHE A 178 -46.63 21.83 12.35
CA PHE A 178 -47.11 20.59 11.74
C PHE A 178 -48.01 19.83 12.72
N ARG A 179 -47.60 19.72 13.98
CA ARG A 179 -48.41 19.13 15.04
C ARG A 179 -49.72 19.87 15.28
N GLN A 180 -49.70 21.21 15.37
CA GLN A 180 -50.94 21.99 15.52
C GLN A 180 -51.92 21.70 14.38
N SER A 181 -51.44 21.63 13.13
CA SER A 181 -52.28 21.29 11.99
C SER A 181 -52.84 19.86 12.04
N LEU A 182 -52.12 18.90 12.64
CA LEU A 182 -52.65 17.56 12.89
C LEU A 182 -53.72 17.56 13.98
N GLU A 183 -53.52 18.32 15.05
CA GLU A 183 -54.50 18.49 16.13
C GLU A 183 -55.77 19.18 15.61
N ASP A 184 -55.64 20.20 14.77
CA ASP A 184 -56.76 20.89 14.11
C ASP A 184 -57.54 19.96 13.16
N LEU A 185 -56.84 19.10 12.42
CA LEU A 185 -57.46 18.16 11.49
C LEU A 185 -58.31 17.11 12.23
N VAL A 186 -57.81 16.61 13.36
CA VAL A 186 -58.45 15.51 14.10
C VAL A 186 -59.37 16.01 15.22
N GLY A 187 -59.22 17.26 15.66
CA GLY A 187 -59.99 17.86 16.74
C GLY A 187 -59.65 17.30 18.13
N LEU A 188 -58.47 16.71 18.30
CA LEU A 188 -57.98 16.12 19.56
C LEU A 188 -56.53 16.51 19.81
N SER A 189 -56.18 16.76 21.08
CA SER A 189 -54.79 17.01 21.49
C SER A 189 -53.99 15.71 21.51
N ILE A 190 -52.76 15.74 21.01
CA ILE A 190 -51.89 14.57 20.91
C ILE A 190 -50.88 14.62 22.07
N GLU A 191 -51.07 13.97 23.21
CA GLU A 191 -50.12 14.15 24.33
C GLU A 191 -48.66 13.85 23.95
N ALA A 192 -47.76 14.81 24.18
CA ALA A 192 -46.35 14.65 23.85
C ALA A 192 -45.68 13.71 24.87
N SER A 193 -45.09 12.61 24.40
CA SER A 193 -43.98 12.02 25.14
C SER A 193 -42.82 13.00 25.02
N ILE A 194 -42.41 13.56 26.16
CA ILE A 194 -41.28 14.49 26.38
C ILE A 194 -40.50 14.72 25.08
N MET A 195 -40.74 15.87 24.45
CA MET A 195 -39.79 16.40 23.48
C MET A 195 -38.45 16.48 24.21
N LYS A 196 -37.56 15.50 23.97
CA LYS A 196 -36.17 15.87 23.85
C LYS A 196 -36.22 16.90 22.73
N GLU A 197 -35.97 18.15 23.06
CA GLU A 197 -35.51 19.09 22.07
C GLU A 197 -34.41 18.36 21.30
N CYS A 198 -34.75 17.82 20.12
CA CYS A 198 -33.82 17.74 19.03
C CYS A 198 -33.59 19.19 18.60
N ALA A 199 -33.04 20.00 19.51
CA ALA A 199 -31.95 20.88 19.17
C ALA A 199 -30.82 19.93 18.72
N VAL A 200 -30.97 19.40 17.51
CA VAL A 200 -29.82 19.03 16.71
C VAL A 200 -29.02 20.32 16.67
N ASP A 201 -27.81 20.26 17.24
CA ASP A 201 -26.75 21.27 17.24
C ASP A 201 -26.82 22.25 16.06
N LEU A 202 -27.71 23.24 16.12
CA LEU A 202 -27.79 24.33 15.15
C LEU A 202 -26.84 25.48 15.51
N GLU A 203 -26.10 25.35 16.61
CA GLU A 203 -25.12 26.34 17.07
C GLU A 203 -23.69 25.77 17.23
N ARG A 204 -23.42 24.52 16.87
CA ARG A 204 -22.04 23.96 16.83
C ARG A 204 -21.49 23.71 15.44
N THR A 205 -22.22 24.08 14.39
CA THR A 205 -21.73 24.07 13.01
C THR A 205 -21.50 25.46 12.41
N SER A 206 -21.82 26.54 13.13
CA SER A 206 -21.67 27.92 12.61
C SER A 206 -20.25 28.50 12.72
N GLU A 207 -19.32 27.88 13.45
CA GLU A 207 -17.94 28.37 13.57
C GLU A 207 -16.88 27.44 12.93
N GLN A 208 -17.29 26.28 12.40
CA GLN A 208 -16.43 25.41 11.57
C GLN A 208 -16.89 25.32 10.11
N ALA A 209 -18.02 25.94 9.74
CA ALA A 209 -18.52 26.00 8.36
C ALA A 209 -17.88 27.10 7.48
N THR A 210 -16.89 27.84 8.00
CA THR A 210 -16.15 28.86 7.24
C THR A 210 -14.89 28.33 6.56
N GLU A 211 -14.49 27.09 6.83
CA GLU A 211 -13.34 26.44 6.20
C GLU A 211 -13.73 25.06 5.65
N SER A 212 -14.63 25.03 4.67
CA SER A 212 -14.75 24.00 3.61
C SER A 212 -16.08 24.17 2.87
N ARG A 213 -16.24 25.26 2.10
CA ARG A 213 -17.17 25.24 0.96
C ARG A 213 -16.56 24.36 -0.14
N GLN A 214 -16.44 23.07 0.14
CA GLN A 214 -16.23 22.06 -0.89
C GLN A 214 -17.56 21.94 -1.65
N LEU A 215 -17.62 22.55 -2.84
CA LEU A 215 -18.70 22.34 -3.79
C LEU A 215 -18.76 20.85 -4.13
N GLN A 216 -19.75 20.14 -3.59
CA GLN A 216 -19.92 18.70 -3.79
C GLN A 216 -20.32 18.40 -5.25
N PRO A 217 -19.97 17.23 -5.81
CA PRO A 217 -20.42 16.73 -7.12
C PRO A 217 -21.95 16.75 -7.29
N GLU A 218 -22.66 16.67 -6.17
CA GLU A 218 -24.12 16.80 -6.05
C GLU A 218 -24.64 18.14 -6.59
N THR A 219 -23.80 19.16 -6.69
CA THR A 219 -24.17 20.52 -7.13
C THR A 219 -24.53 20.61 -8.62
N LEU A 220 -23.70 20.04 -9.51
CA LEU A 220 -23.98 20.01 -10.95
C LEU A 220 -25.19 19.12 -11.24
N ALA A 221 -25.20 17.97 -10.57
CA ALA A 221 -26.28 17.01 -10.58
C ALA A 221 -27.61 17.68 -10.21
N HIS A 222 -27.64 18.46 -9.13
CA HIS A 222 -28.80 19.22 -8.70
C HIS A 222 -29.23 20.28 -9.74
N GLU A 223 -28.29 21.05 -10.31
CA GLU A 223 -28.63 22.06 -11.34
C GLU A 223 -29.08 21.43 -12.67
N LEU A 224 -28.50 20.29 -13.08
CA LEU A 224 -28.96 19.54 -14.25
C LEU A 224 -30.37 19.00 -14.02
N THR A 225 -30.67 18.44 -12.84
CA THR A 225 -32.02 17.99 -12.50
C THR A 225 -33.01 19.15 -12.46
N ARG A 226 -32.60 20.31 -11.93
CA ARG A 226 -33.41 21.54 -11.96
C ARG A 226 -33.70 21.99 -13.39
N ARG A 227 -32.73 21.92 -14.29
CA ARG A 227 -32.92 22.23 -15.71
C ARG A 227 -33.84 21.24 -16.40
N LEU A 228 -33.70 19.93 -16.15
CA LEU A 228 -34.60 18.89 -16.66
C LEU A 228 -36.05 19.10 -16.18
N VAL A 229 -36.23 19.49 -14.91
CA VAL A 229 -37.53 19.85 -14.37
C VAL A 229 -38.07 21.12 -15.03
N SER A 230 -37.22 22.15 -15.21
CA SER A 230 -37.63 23.41 -15.84
C SER A 230 -38.03 23.27 -17.31
N THR A 231 -37.49 22.26 -18.03
CA THR A 231 -37.91 21.95 -19.40
C THR A 231 -39.32 21.36 -19.48
N ARG A 232 -39.83 20.80 -18.38
CA ARG A 232 -41.19 20.25 -18.27
C ARG A 232 -42.03 21.14 -17.36
N TYR A 233 -42.61 22.18 -17.96
CA TYR A 233 -43.46 23.17 -17.27
C TYR A 233 -44.57 22.53 -16.40
N GLU A 234 -45.08 21.35 -16.80
CA GLU A 234 -46.11 20.63 -16.07
C GLU A 234 -45.70 20.22 -14.65
N MET A 235 -44.44 19.82 -14.43
CA MET A 235 -43.96 19.45 -13.11
C MET A 235 -43.85 20.66 -12.18
N ALA A 236 -43.34 21.77 -12.71
CA ALA A 236 -43.25 23.03 -11.97
C ALA A 236 -44.63 23.56 -11.59
N ASN A 237 -45.59 23.55 -12.54
CA ASN A 237 -46.97 23.96 -12.29
C ASN A 237 -47.64 23.08 -11.23
N LEU A 238 -47.53 21.76 -11.35
CA LEU A 238 -48.12 20.85 -10.36
C LEU A 238 -47.50 21.03 -8.97
N HIS A 239 -46.18 21.22 -8.88
CA HIS A 239 -45.52 21.50 -7.60
C HIS A 239 -46.05 22.79 -6.96
N GLN A 240 -46.25 23.84 -7.76
CA GLN A 240 -46.85 25.09 -7.28
C GLN A 240 -48.30 24.88 -6.82
N GLU A 241 -49.08 24.04 -7.50
CA GLU A 241 -50.44 23.68 -7.07
C GLU A 241 -50.45 22.90 -5.74
N LEU A 242 -49.50 21.98 -5.53
CA LEU A 242 -49.32 21.26 -4.26
C LEU A 242 -48.93 22.23 -3.13
N GLN A 243 -48.03 23.17 -3.43
CA GLN A 243 -47.62 24.21 -2.49
C GLN A 243 -48.79 25.11 -2.10
N ALA A 244 -49.60 25.53 -3.06
CA ALA A 244 -50.82 26.28 -2.79
C ALA A 244 -51.85 25.46 -1.98
N ALA A 245 -51.95 24.15 -2.22
CA ALA A 245 -52.84 23.26 -1.48
C ALA A 245 -52.40 23.04 -0.03
N ALA A 246 -51.09 23.04 0.25
CA ALA A 246 -50.53 22.99 1.60
C ALA A 246 -50.74 24.28 2.41
N GLY A 247 -51.05 25.40 1.74
CA GLY A 247 -51.41 26.67 2.37
C GLY A 247 -50.30 27.20 3.28
N SER A 248 -50.65 27.61 4.51
CA SER A 248 -49.73 28.24 5.47
C SER A 248 -48.55 27.35 5.90
N LEU A 249 -48.63 26.03 5.69
CA LEU A 249 -47.50 25.12 5.97
C LEU A 249 -46.40 25.23 4.90
N ALA A 250 -46.71 25.74 3.72
CA ALA A 250 -45.77 25.82 2.60
C ALA A 250 -44.87 27.07 2.64
N ASP A 251 -45.30 28.13 3.35
CA ASP A 251 -44.64 29.46 3.36
C ASP A 251 -43.30 29.48 4.11
N PHE A 252 -42.95 28.42 4.84
CA PHE A 252 -41.80 28.39 5.74
C PHE A 252 -40.53 27.75 5.17
N VAL A 253 -40.52 27.37 3.88
CA VAL A 253 -39.28 27.11 3.15
C VAL A 253 -38.63 28.46 2.85
N ALA A 254 -38.15 29.13 3.90
CA ALA A 254 -37.43 30.38 3.81
C ALA A 254 -36.12 30.15 3.05
N ASP A 255 -36.05 30.77 1.88
CA ASP A 255 -34.92 31.59 1.47
C ASP A 255 -33.51 30.94 1.45
N GLN A 256 -33.43 29.64 1.18
CA GLN A 256 -32.27 29.06 0.50
C GLN A 256 -32.54 28.89 -0.98
N LYS A 257 -33.11 29.93 -1.61
CA LYS A 257 -32.79 30.20 -3.03
C LYS A 257 -31.35 30.70 -3.10
N VAL A 258 -30.39 29.82 -2.82
CA VAL A 258 -29.16 29.89 -3.61
C VAL A 258 -29.58 29.39 -4.98
N ALA A 259 -30.19 30.28 -5.76
CA ALA A 259 -30.18 30.18 -7.20
C ALA A 259 -28.71 30.35 -7.60
N MET A 260 -27.91 29.33 -7.34
CA MET A 260 -26.58 29.23 -7.90
C MET A 260 -26.79 29.20 -9.40
N SER A 261 -26.17 30.15 -10.07
CA SER A 261 -26.34 30.29 -11.51
C SER A 261 -25.86 28.99 -12.14
N ALA A 262 -26.43 28.62 -13.28
CA ALA A 262 -25.89 27.53 -14.08
C ALA A 262 -24.40 27.72 -14.43
N TYR A 263 -23.92 28.98 -14.38
CA TYR A 263 -22.50 29.31 -14.43
C TYR A 263 -21.70 28.78 -13.23
N ASP A 264 -22.21 28.89 -12.01
CA ASP A 264 -21.54 28.41 -10.79
C ASP A 264 -21.51 26.87 -10.76
N ALA A 265 -22.60 26.23 -11.18
CA ALA A 265 -22.65 24.77 -11.35
C ALA A 265 -21.67 24.29 -12.44
N TRP A 266 -21.56 25.03 -13.55
CA TRP A 266 -20.58 24.76 -14.61
C TRP A 266 -19.14 24.93 -14.12
N GLN A 267 -18.85 25.97 -13.34
CA GLN A 267 -17.54 26.18 -12.73
C GLN A 267 -17.17 25.00 -11.82
N ALA A 268 -18.09 24.56 -10.95
CA ALA A 268 -17.89 23.40 -10.08
C ALA A 268 -17.57 22.12 -10.87
N TYR A 269 -18.26 21.88 -11.99
CA TYR A 269 -17.98 20.74 -12.86
C TYR A 269 -16.57 20.78 -13.45
N ILE A 270 -16.14 21.93 -13.97
CA ILE A 270 -14.80 22.09 -14.54
C ILE A 270 -13.72 21.84 -13.48
N THR A 271 -13.92 22.35 -12.27
CA THR A 271 -13.01 22.11 -11.14
C THR A 271 -12.94 20.63 -10.78
N GLU A 272 -14.07 19.93 -10.70
CA GLU A 272 -14.09 18.48 -10.44
C GLU A 272 -13.41 17.67 -11.57
N GLN A 273 -13.60 18.04 -12.82
CA GLN A 273 -12.90 17.41 -13.95
C GLN A 273 -11.39 17.62 -13.89
N GLN A 274 -10.93 18.80 -13.49
CA GLN A 274 -9.51 19.08 -13.28
C GLN A 274 -8.94 18.25 -12.13
N ARG A 275 -9.64 18.21 -10.99
CA ARG A 275 -9.28 17.37 -9.84
C ARG A 275 -9.20 15.89 -10.20
N GLY A 276 -10.16 15.39 -10.99
CA GLY A 276 -10.15 14.01 -11.49
C GLY A 276 -8.93 13.71 -12.37
N ARG A 277 -8.49 14.67 -13.19
CA ARG A 277 -7.27 14.55 -14.00
C ARG A 277 -6.01 14.56 -13.15
N GLU A 278 -5.92 15.44 -12.16
CA GLU A 278 -4.80 15.51 -11.21
C GLU A 278 -4.67 14.20 -10.42
N LEU A 279 -5.76 13.71 -9.83
CA LEU A 279 -5.78 12.43 -9.13
C LEU A 279 -5.38 11.26 -10.02
N ALA A 280 -5.81 11.26 -11.29
CA ALA A 280 -5.40 10.23 -12.25
C ALA A 280 -3.90 10.30 -12.57
N GLN A 281 -3.32 11.50 -12.61
CA GLN A 281 -1.89 11.72 -12.80
C GLN A 281 -1.09 11.25 -11.59
N ASP A 282 -1.50 11.63 -10.38
CA ASP A 282 -0.87 11.20 -9.13
C ASP A 282 -0.91 9.67 -8.98
N ASN A 283 -2.04 9.04 -9.32
CA ASN A 283 -2.17 7.58 -9.28
C ASN A 283 -1.21 6.90 -10.26
N ARG A 284 -0.99 7.50 -11.45
CA ARG A 284 0.02 7.00 -12.40
C ARG A 284 1.42 7.12 -11.82
N GLU A 285 1.75 8.25 -11.21
CA GLU A 285 3.06 8.49 -10.60
C GLU A 285 3.33 7.51 -9.45
N LEU A 286 2.38 7.35 -8.52
CA LEU A 286 2.47 6.38 -7.43
C LEU A 286 2.66 4.95 -7.96
N ARG A 287 1.95 4.57 -9.04
CA ARG A 287 2.17 3.26 -9.69
C ARG A 287 3.56 3.12 -10.30
N HIS A 288 4.18 4.20 -10.76
CA HIS A 288 5.56 4.19 -11.20
C HIS A 288 6.54 4.05 -10.03
N GLN A 289 6.31 4.76 -8.91
CA GLN A 289 7.11 4.66 -7.70
C GLN A 289 7.03 3.26 -7.06
N VAL A 290 5.84 2.66 -6.99
CA VAL A 290 5.67 1.29 -6.50
C VAL A 290 6.43 0.29 -7.38
N ARG A 291 6.45 0.50 -8.70
CA ARG A 291 7.22 -0.33 -9.63
C ARG A 291 8.73 -0.18 -9.43
N SER A 292 9.23 1.04 -9.21
CA SER A 292 10.67 1.25 -8.97
C SER A 292 11.12 0.66 -7.63
N LEU A 293 10.31 0.83 -6.57
CA LEU A 293 10.58 0.25 -5.25
C LEU A 293 10.58 -1.28 -5.29
N LYS A 294 9.64 -1.91 -6.02
CA LYS A 294 9.65 -3.38 -6.21
C LYS A 294 10.94 -3.85 -6.88
N ARG A 295 11.38 -3.19 -7.96
CA ARG A 295 12.66 -3.52 -8.63
C ARG A 295 13.86 -3.39 -7.69
N SER A 296 13.89 -2.33 -6.87
CA SER A 296 14.96 -2.13 -5.88
C SER A 296 14.98 -3.25 -4.84
N ARG A 297 13.79 -3.64 -4.32
CA ARG A 297 13.65 -4.76 -3.38
C ARG A 297 14.09 -6.09 -3.98
N ASP A 298 13.69 -6.37 -5.22
CA ASP A 298 14.03 -7.65 -5.86
C ASP A 298 15.55 -7.73 -6.17
N ASP A 299 16.20 -6.59 -6.46
CA ASP A 299 17.66 -6.50 -6.60
C ASP A 299 18.40 -6.69 -5.26
N THR A 300 17.91 -6.08 -4.18
CA THR A 300 18.50 -6.29 -2.84
C THR A 300 18.33 -7.73 -2.36
N GLU A 301 17.18 -8.35 -2.62
CA GLU A 301 16.94 -9.77 -2.30
C GLU A 301 17.85 -10.69 -3.11
N SER A 302 18.05 -10.41 -4.41
CA SER A 302 18.97 -11.16 -5.27
C SER A 302 20.41 -11.07 -4.77
N LYS A 303 20.84 -9.89 -4.35
CA LYS A 303 22.17 -9.69 -3.73
C LYS A 303 22.29 -10.43 -2.41
N ALA A 304 21.27 -10.39 -1.55
CA ALA A 304 21.27 -11.11 -0.28
C ALA A 304 21.45 -12.62 -0.50
N ARG A 305 20.72 -13.22 -1.44
CA ARG A 305 20.86 -14.64 -1.82
C ARG A 305 22.27 -14.98 -2.34
N GLN A 306 22.86 -14.10 -3.14
CA GLN A 306 24.25 -14.27 -3.59
C GLN A 306 25.25 -14.24 -2.44
N TRP A 307 25.03 -13.36 -1.46
CA TRP A 307 25.89 -13.30 -0.27
C TRP A 307 25.72 -14.52 0.64
N GLU A 308 24.51 -15.01 0.85
CA GLU A 308 24.25 -16.24 1.59
C GLU A 308 24.96 -17.45 0.95
N ALA A 309 24.89 -17.57 -0.38
CA ALA A 309 25.59 -18.63 -1.09
C ALA A 309 27.12 -18.53 -0.93
N ARG A 310 27.69 -17.32 -0.97
CA ARG A 310 29.12 -17.10 -0.71
C ARG A 310 29.53 -17.44 0.72
N VAL A 311 28.70 -17.11 1.71
CA VAL A 311 28.97 -17.46 3.11
C VAL A 311 29.02 -18.98 3.27
N LEU A 312 28.11 -19.71 2.61
CA LEU A 312 28.10 -21.17 2.64
C LEU A 312 29.37 -21.77 2.00
N ASP A 313 29.78 -21.23 0.85
CA ASP A 313 30.97 -21.68 0.11
C ASP A 313 32.25 -21.45 0.92
N VAL A 314 32.43 -20.23 1.46
CA VAL A 314 33.56 -19.88 2.33
C VAL A 314 33.55 -20.73 3.61
N GLY A 315 32.39 -21.01 4.19
CA GLY A 315 32.26 -21.93 5.32
C GLY A 315 32.73 -23.34 4.98
N GLY A 316 32.42 -23.82 3.77
CA GLY A 316 32.90 -25.10 3.25
C GLY A 316 34.42 -25.13 3.04
N GLU A 317 35.01 -24.06 2.52
CA GLU A 317 36.47 -23.91 2.40
C GLU A 317 37.15 -23.89 3.76
N LEU A 318 36.61 -23.12 4.73
CA LEU A 318 37.14 -23.05 6.08
C LEU A 318 37.15 -24.42 6.76
N ALA A 319 36.08 -25.21 6.59
CA ALA A 319 36.01 -26.58 7.11
C ALA A 319 37.02 -27.54 6.46
N LYS A 320 37.51 -27.27 5.25
CA LYS A 320 38.61 -28.04 4.63
C LYS A 320 39.95 -27.65 5.24
N VAL A 321 40.20 -26.35 5.35
CA VAL A 321 41.44 -25.82 5.96
C VAL A 321 41.58 -26.28 7.40
N ASP A 322 40.50 -26.27 8.18
CA ASP A 322 40.51 -26.71 9.57
C ASP A 322 40.81 -28.21 9.70
N ARG A 323 40.27 -29.04 8.78
CA ARG A 323 40.61 -30.46 8.67
C ARG A 323 42.10 -30.66 8.37
N GLU A 324 42.64 -29.96 7.37
CA GLU A 324 44.06 -30.04 7.02
C GLU A 324 44.95 -29.62 8.20
N ARG A 325 44.61 -28.52 8.88
CA ARG A 325 45.32 -28.06 10.07
C ARG A 325 45.34 -29.13 11.17
N SER A 326 44.18 -29.75 11.44
CA SER A 326 44.08 -30.79 12.47
C SER A 326 44.93 -32.03 12.14
N LEU A 327 45.07 -32.36 10.85
CA LEU A 327 45.95 -33.45 10.39
C LEU A 327 47.42 -33.08 10.58
N LEU A 328 47.82 -31.87 10.18
CA LEU A 328 49.19 -31.39 10.40
C LEU A 328 49.55 -31.35 11.89
N GLU A 329 48.65 -30.90 12.76
CA GLU A 329 48.89 -30.87 14.22
C GLU A 329 49.14 -32.28 14.78
N ARG A 330 48.45 -33.30 14.25
CA ARG A 330 48.71 -34.71 14.59
C ARG A 330 50.06 -35.19 14.07
N GLU A 331 50.40 -34.87 12.81
CA GLU A 331 51.70 -35.22 12.22
C GLU A 331 52.85 -34.61 13.01
N VAL A 332 52.75 -33.32 13.34
CA VAL A 332 53.73 -32.60 14.17
C VAL A 332 53.89 -33.30 15.52
N SER A 333 52.77 -33.68 16.16
CA SER A 333 52.82 -34.39 17.45
C SER A 333 53.51 -35.76 17.35
N MET A 334 53.27 -36.50 16.27
CA MET A 334 53.92 -37.79 16.02
C MET A 334 55.42 -37.63 15.77
N LEU A 335 55.81 -36.64 14.97
CA LEU A 335 57.22 -36.34 14.69
C LEU A 335 57.96 -35.90 15.96
N PHE A 336 57.33 -35.07 16.80
CA PHE A 336 57.90 -34.72 18.10
C PHE A 336 58.16 -35.95 18.97
N ARG A 337 57.21 -36.89 19.03
CA ARG A 337 57.39 -38.15 19.76
C ARG A 337 58.55 -38.97 19.20
N GLN A 338 58.66 -39.10 17.88
CA GLN A 338 59.77 -39.81 17.24
C GLN A 338 61.11 -39.17 17.54
N LEU A 339 61.17 -37.84 17.51
CA LEU A 339 62.38 -37.09 17.83
C LEU A 339 62.79 -37.28 19.30
N SER A 340 61.84 -37.22 20.23
CA SER A 340 62.11 -37.50 21.65
C SER A 340 62.60 -38.92 21.87
N GLN A 341 62.02 -39.92 21.20
CA GLN A 341 62.48 -41.30 21.30
C GLN A 341 63.91 -41.46 20.73
N ALA A 342 64.20 -40.86 19.58
CA ALA A 342 65.54 -40.90 19.01
C ALA A 342 66.57 -40.22 19.93
N GLN A 343 66.21 -39.09 20.55
CA GLN A 343 67.04 -38.42 21.54
C GLN A 343 67.33 -39.32 22.75
N GLU A 344 66.31 -40.00 23.29
CA GLU A 344 66.48 -40.95 24.40
C GLU A 344 67.38 -42.14 24.02
N GLU A 345 67.24 -42.69 22.80
CA GLU A 345 68.12 -43.74 22.29
C GLU A 345 69.57 -43.24 22.13
N PHE A 346 69.77 -42.02 21.67
CA PHE A 346 71.10 -41.40 21.60
C PHE A 346 71.71 -41.18 22.99
N GLU A 347 70.93 -40.69 23.96
CA GLU A 347 71.39 -40.51 25.33
C GLU A 347 71.79 -41.85 25.96
N ASN A 348 70.94 -42.87 25.79
CA ASN A 348 71.24 -44.23 26.24
C ASN A 348 72.49 -44.81 25.56
N PHE A 349 72.69 -44.55 24.27
CA PHE A 349 73.91 -44.95 23.56
C PHE A 349 75.16 -44.26 24.14
N ILE A 350 75.08 -42.94 24.39
CA ILE A 350 76.19 -42.18 24.99
C ILE A 350 76.51 -42.70 26.40
N LEU A 351 75.50 -42.99 27.22
CA LEU A 351 75.67 -43.55 28.55
C LEU A 351 76.35 -44.93 28.50
N ARG A 352 75.91 -45.82 27.61
CA ARG A 352 76.53 -47.15 27.42
C ARG A 352 77.98 -47.06 26.94
N ALA A 353 78.26 -46.19 25.98
CA ALA A 353 79.62 -45.96 25.50
C ALA A 353 80.55 -45.41 26.59
N ALA A 354 80.01 -44.61 27.53
CA ALA A 354 80.75 -44.12 28.68
C ALA A 354 81.05 -45.23 29.71
N ASP A 355 80.10 -46.15 29.96
CA ASP A 355 80.25 -47.28 30.89
C ASP A 355 81.19 -48.37 30.36
N GLU A 356 81.21 -48.62 29.05
CA GLU A 356 82.04 -49.64 28.39
C GLU A 356 83.50 -49.21 28.14
N GLY A 357 83.86 -47.96 28.49
CA GLY A 357 85.21 -47.44 28.32
C GLY A 357 85.63 -47.24 26.86
N GLU A 358 84.69 -47.30 25.91
CA GLU A 358 84.94 -47.01 24.51
C GLU A 358 85.19 -45.51 24.32
N ALA A 359 86.29 -45.16 23.66
CA ALA A 359 86.60 -43.78 23.33
C ALA A 359 85.52 -43.24 22.38
N LEU A 360 84.66 -42.34 22.88
CA LEU A 360 83.76 -41.50 22.08
C LEU A 360 84.49 -41.03 20.80
N PRO A 361 83.87 -41.11 19.61
CA PRO A 361 84.53 -40.67 18.38
C PRO A 361 84.97 -39.22 18.52
N LYS A 362 86.28 -39.02 18.68
CA LYS A 362 86.90 -37.71 18.80
C LYS A 362 86.89 -37.03 17.43
N ARG A 363 86.20 -35.88 17.39
CA ARG A 363 86.16 -34.87 16.33
C ARG A 363 85.51 -35.34 15.02
N ILE A 364 84.23 -35.03 14.89
CA ILE A 364 83.62 -34.79 13.57
C ILE A 364 84.47 -33.69 12.91
N PRO A 365 85.04 -33.88 11.71
CA PRO A 365 85.66 -32.78 10.97
C PRO A 365 84.61 -31.67 10.84
N THR A 366 84.98 -30.41 11.08
CA THR A 366 84.10 -29.27 10.85
C THR A 366 83.87 -29.14 9.35
N VAL A 367 82.93 -29.93 8.84
CA VAL A 367 82.47 -29.85 7.47
C VAL A 367 81.51 -28.67 7.42
N TYR A 368 81.90 -27.63 6.69
CA TYR A 368 81.04 -26.48 6.47
C TYR A 368 80.01 -26.81 5.41
N TYR A 369 78.74 -26.61 5.74
CA TYR A 369 77.58 -26.69 4.85
C TYR A 369 76.93 -25.30 4.72
N GLY A 370 76.17 -25.05 3.65
CA GLY A 370 75.48 -23.78 3.42
C GLY A 370 76.17 -22.85 2.43
N ALA A 371 77.05 -23.38 1.56
CA ALA A 371 77.66 -22.64 0.46
C ALA A 371 76.60 -22.00 -0.46
N ALA A 372 75.49 -22.70 -0.70
CA ALA A 372 74.36 -22.20 -1.48
C ALA A 372 73.72 -20.94 -0.83
N ASP A 373 73.50 -20.97 0.48
CA ASP A 373 72.88 -19.86 1.20
C ASP A 373 73.81 -18.66 1.33
N ARG A 374 75.12 -18.89 1.48
CA ARG A 374 76.13 -17.83 1.44
C ARG A 374 76.12 -17.06 0.12
N ILE A 375 75.91 -17.73 -1.02
CA ILE A 375 75.73 -17.06 -2.31
C ILE A 375 74.41 -16.31 -2.40
N LYS A 376 73.31 -16.86 -1.85
CA LYS A 376 72.02 -16.16 -1.81
C LYS A 376 72.06 -14.88 -0.97
N GLN A 377 72.92 -14.86 0.05
CA GLN A 377 73.10 -13.69 0.91
C GLN A 377 73.93 -12.58 0.25
N GLN A 378 74.72 -12.87 -0.80
CA GLN A 378 75.50 -11.86 -1.52
C GLN A 378 74.60 -10.81 -2.18
N LEU A 379 75.13 -9.59 -2.28
CA LEU A 379 74.40 -8.45 -2.86
C LEU A 379 73.86 -8.74 -4.26
N ALA A 380 74.64 -9.42 -5.10
CA ALA A 380 74.21 -9.79 -6.45
C ALA A 380 72.90 -10.59 -6.40
N TYR A 381 72.84 -11.68 -5.64
CA TYR A 381 71.63 -12.50 -5.57
C TYR A 381 70.43 -11.72 -5.03
N ARG A 382 70.60 -10.92 -3.97
CA ARG A 382 69.54 -10.10 -3.38
C ARG A 382 68.99 -9.05 -4.35
N LEU A 383 69.85 -8.42 -5.15
CA LEU A 383 69.42 -7.46 -6.17
C LEU A 383 68.60 -8.13 -7.27
N GLY A 384 69.02 -9.30 -7.77
CA GLY A 384 68.20 -9.96 -8.79
C GLY A 384 66.93 -10.60 -8.24
N ALA A 385 66.92 -11.06 -6.98
CA ALA A 385 65.72 -11.57 -6.33
C ALA A 385 64.64 -10.47 -6.18
N THR A 386 65.04 -9.28 -5.71
CA THR A 386 64.15 -8.12 -5.61
C THR A 386 63.62 -7.69 -6.98
N MET A 387 64.42 -7.77 -8.04
CA MET A 387 63.92 -7.51 -9.40
C MET A 387 62.86 -8.51 -9.84
N ILE A 388 63.04 -9.80 -9.56
CA ILE A 388 62.08 -10.84 -9.95
C ILE A 388 60.75 -10.65 -9.22
N GLU A 389 60.81 -10.36 -7.91
CA GLU A 389 59.63 -10.08 -7.10
C GLU A 389 58.84 -8.88 -7.63
N HIS A 390 59.52 -7.76 -7.85
CA HIS A 390 58.91 -6.53 -8.36
C HIS A 390 58.49 -6.62 -9.83
N SER A 391 58.99 -7.60 -10.60
CA SER A 391 58.62 -7.79 -12.01
C SER A 391 57.24 -8.43 -12.24
N ARG A 392 56.58 -8.93 -11.19
CA ARG A 392 55.27 -9.61 -11.30
C ARG A 392 54.08 -8.67 -11.40
N SER A 393 54.25 -7.37 -11.14
CA SER A 393 53.18 -6.37 -11.25
C SER A 393 53.69 -5.07 -11.85
N ILE A 394 52.81 -4.36 -12.58
CA ILE A 394 53.13 -3.07 -13.21
C ILE A 394 53.56 -2.05 -12.15
N ARG A 395 52.83 -1.96 -11.03
CA ARG A 395 53.18 -1.10 -9.88
C ARG A 395 54.53 -1.50 -9.26
N GLY A 396 54.85 -2.78 -9.22
CA GLY A 396 56.13 -3.30 -8.74
C GLY A 396 57.31 -2.84 -9.61
N VAL A 397 57.17 -2.86 -10.94
CA VAL A 397 58.22 -2.41 -11.87
C VAL A 397 58.52 -0.92 -11.70
N PHE A 398 57.51 -0.08 -11.49
CA PHE A 398 57.71 1.34 -11.19
C PHE A 398 58.43 1.58 -9.84
N ALA A 399 58.16 0.74 -8.83
CA ALA A 399 58.83 0.83 -7.52
C ALA A 399 60.25 0.20 -7.50
N MET A 400 60.63 -0.52 -8.56
CA MET A 400 61.86 -1.33 -8.61
C MET A 400 63.16 -0.52 -8.44
N PRO A 401 63.35 0.67 -9.05
CA PRO A 401 64.53 1.50 -8.80
C PRO A 401 64.75 1.82 -7.31
N TYR A 402 63.68 2.15 -6.59
CA TYR A 402 63.73 2.47 -5.17
C TYR A 402 64.00 1.22 -4.32
N ALA A 403 63.36 0.09 -4.64
CA ALA A 403 63.57 -1.18 -3.95
C ALA A 403 65.03 -1.66 -4.06
N LEU A 404 65.65 -1.53 -5.25
CA LEU A 404 67.07 -1.83 -5.45
C LEU A 404 67.97 -0.92 -4.62
N PHE A 405 67.72 0.39 -4.63
CA PHE A 405 68.48 1.35 -3.84
C PHE A 405 68.40 1.02 -2.33
N ARG A 406 67.20 0.69 -1.82
CA ARG A 406 67.00 0.26 -0.44
C ARG A 406 67.76 -1.03 -0.11
N THR A 407 67.81 -1.98 -1.04
CA THR A 407 68.53 -3.26 -0.88
C THR A 407 70.04 -3.05 -0.80
N VAL A 408 70.61 -2.17 -1.63
CA VAL A 408 72.03 -1.81 -1.56
C VAL A 408 72.34 -1.11 -0.23
N ARG A 409 71.50 -0.16 0.19
CA ARG A 409 71.70 0.63 1.41
C ARG A 409 71.65 -0.23 2.67
N THR A 410 70.69 -1.14 2.75
CA THR A 410 70.55 -2.09 3.88
C THR A 410 71.72 -3.08 3.92
N TYR A 411 72.12 -3.62 2.78
CA TYR A 411 73.27 -4.51 2.69
C TYR A 411 74.56 -3.82 3.16
N ARG A 412 74.83 -2.58 2.72
CA ARG A 412 76.02 -1.82 3.17
C ARG A 412 76.00 -1.52 4.68
N ARG A 413 74.83 -1.28 5.26
CA ARG A 413 74.68 -1.05 6.71
C ARG A 413 74.90 -2.32 7.53
N ASN A 414 74.57 -3.49 6.96
CA ASN A 414 74.73 -4.77 7.64
C ASN A 414 76.14 -5.34 7.48
N ILE A 415 76.86 -5.04 6.38
CA ILE A 415 78.28 -5.43 6.21
C ILE A 415 79.17 -4.86 7.32
N SER A 416 78.92 -3.64 7.80
CA SER A 416 79.73 -3.03 8.86
C SER A 416 79.59 -3.68 10.24
N VAL A 417 78.61 -4.56 10.42
CA VAL A 417 78.36 -5.31 11.67
C VAL A 417 78.91 -6.75 11.59
N ASP A 418 79.05 -7.30 10.38
CA ASP A 418 79.30 -8.73 10.13
C ASP A 418 80.78 -9.08 9.87
N HIS A 419 81.69 -8.09 9.98
CA HIS A 419 83.13 -8.27 9.67
C HIS A 419 83.93 -9.05 10.73
N GLN A 420 83.26 -9.67 11.72
CA GLN A 420 83.89 -10.41 12.83
C GLN A 420 83.96 -11.93 12.61
N LEU A 421 83.48 -12.45 11.48
CA LEU A 421 83.52 -13.88 11.13
C LEU A 421 84.32 -14.10 9.85
N GLU A 422 85.61 -14.43 9.97
CA GLU A 422 86.43 -14.90 8.85
C GLU A 422 85.98 -16.30 8.41
N LEU A 423 84.94 -16.37 7.57
CA LEU A 423 84.44 -17.63 7.02
C LEU A 423 85.41 -18.17 5.94
N PRO A 424 85.69 -19.49 5.93
CA PRO A 424 86.60 -20.12 4.94
C PRO A 424 86.10 -19.90 3.51
N PRO A 425 86.94 -19.99 2.47
CA PRO A 425 86.50 -19.80 1.08
C PRO A 425 85.41 -20.81 0.68
N ILE A 426 84.53 -20.41 -0.26
CA ILE A 426 83.37 -21.23 -0.70
C ILE A 426 83.81 -22.61 -1.26
N SER A 427 85.06 -22.74 -1.72
CA SER A 427 85.66 -23.99 -2.17
C SER A 427 85.78 -25.05 -1.08
N ASP A 428 85.85 -24.64 0.19
CA ASP A 428 86.17 -25.52 1.32
C ASP A 428 84.89 -26.12 1.95
N TYR A 429 83.73 -25.78 1.40
CA TYR A 429 82.43 -26.28 1.83
C TYR A 429 82.10 -27.59 1.12
N ALA A 430 81.49 -28.54 1.83
CA ALA A 430 81.09 -29.82 1.23
C ALA A 430 80.04 -29.65 0.11
N ASP A 431 79.20 -28.61 0.21
CA ASP A 431 78.16 -28.26 -0.75
C ASP A 431 78.59 -27.19 -1.76
N ALA A 432 79.90 -27.00 -1.99
CA ALA A 432 80.43 -26.02 -2.95
C ALA A 432 79.82 -26.17 -4.36
N ALA A 433 79.52 -27.40 -4.79
CA ALA A 433 78.86 -27.69 -6.06
C ALA A 433 77.43 -27.10 -6.13
N GLU A 434 76.71 -27.00 -5.01
CA GLU A 434 75.39 -26.36 -4.95
C GLU A 434 75.50 -24.84 -5.09
N ALA A 435 76.57 -24.26 -4.56
CA ALA A 435 76.88 -22.85 -4.73
C ALA A 435 77.01 -22.48 -6.23
N GLU A 436 77.70 -23.31 -7.02
CA GLU A 436 77.81 -23.13 -8.48
C GLU A 436 76.47 -23.27 -9.20
N LYS A 437 75.55 -24.11 -8.71
CA LYS A 437 74.18 -24.17 -9.24
C LYS A 437 73.41 -22.87 -8.96
N VAL A 438 73.54 -22.31 -7.75
CA VAL A 438 72.90 -21.03 -7.39
C VAL A 438 73.42 -19.87 -8.24
N LYS A 439 74.72 -19.84 -8.58
CA LYS A 439 75.28 -18.81 -9.50
C LYS A 439 74.63 -18.84 -10.90
N LYS A 440 74.11 -20.00 -11.33
CA LYS A 440 73.39 -20.14 -12.60
C LYS A 440 71.95 -19.60 -12.53
N HIS A 441 71.41 -19.33 -11.34
CA HIS A 441 70.06 -18.79 -11.18
C HIS A 441 69.91 -17.42 -11.84
N LEU A 442 68.71 -17.15 -12.34
CA LEU A 442 68.39 -15.86 -12.94
C LEU A 442 68.61 -14.71 -11.96
N SER A 443 68.27 -14.88 -10.67
CA SER A 443 68.50 -13.89 -9.61
C SER A 443 69.98 -13.49 -9.51
N TYR A 444 70.89 -14.46 -9.45
CA TYR A 444 72.32 -14.15 -9.37
C TYR A 444 72.82 -13.43 -10.63
N ARG A 445 72.47 -13.94 -11.81
CA ARG A 445 72.90 -13.37 -13.10
C ARG A 445 72.38 -11.96 -13.35
N LEU A 446 71.12 -11.67 -12.98
CA LEU A 446 70.56 -10.32 -13.07
C LEU A 446 71.24 -9.36 -12.10
N GLY A 447 71.49 -9.83 -10.89
CA GLY A 447 72.23 -9.12 -9.86
C GLY A 447 73.60 -8.63 -10.29
N VAL A 448 74.41 -9.52 -10.88
CA VAL A 448 75.74 -9.19 -11.40
C VAL A 448 75.65 -8.11 -12.49
N VAL A 449 74.72 -8.25 -13.43
CA VAL A 449 74.52 -7.26 -14.52
C VAL A 449 74.17 -5.87 -13.98
N VAL A 450 73.37 -5.80 -12.90
CA VAL A 450 73.05 -4.53 -12.23
C VAL A 450 74.27 -4.00 -11.48
N LEU A 451 74.96 -4.84 -10.71
CA LEU A 451 76.10 -4.45 -9.87
C LEU A 451 77.30 -3.94 -10.69
N ASP A 452 77.52 -4.49 -11.88
CA ASP A 452 78.57 -4.02 -12.79
C ASP A 452 78.26 -2.63 -13.37
N ARG A 453 76.98 -2.32 -13.56
CA ARG A 453 76.51 -1.06 -14.17
C ARG A 453 76.23 0.04 -13.15
N ILE A 454 75.94 -0.34 -11.90
CA ILE A 454 75.62 0.61 -10.81
C ILE A 454 76.82 1.47 -10.41
N LYS A 455 78.05 1.04 -10.73
CA LYS A 455 79.29 1.77 -10.42
C LYS A 455 79.51 3.01 -11.30
N LYS A 456 78.79 3.15 -12.42
CA LYS A 456 78.95 4.26 -13.38
C LYS A 456 77.58 4.90 -13.67
N PRO A 457 77.34 6.17 -13.28
CA PRO A 457 76.02 6.80 -13.34
C PRO A 457 75.34 6.76 -14.73
N TRP A 458 76.10 6.95 -15.82
CA TRP A 458 75.55 6.93 -17.19
C TRP A 458 75.16 5.53 -17.69
N LEU A 459 75.73 4.46 -17.11
CA LEU A 459 75.35 3.08 -17.45
C LEU A 459 74.00 2.68 -16.85
N TRP A 460 73.43 3.49 -15.95
CA TRP A 460 72.13 3.21 -15.32
C TRP A 460 70.99 3.19 -16.33
N VAL A 461 71.02 4.07 -17.35
CA VAL A 461 70.04 4.10 -18.44
C VAL A 461 70.07 2.81 -19.27
N SER A 462 71.20 2.10 -19.30
CA SER A 462 71.35 0.83 -20.02
C SER A 462 70.87 -0.40 -19.23
N ILE A 463 70.57 -0.25 -17.93
CA ILE A 463 70.19 -1.36 -17.05
C ILE A 463 68.93 -2.09 -17.55
N PRO A 464 67.82 -1.40 -17.91
CA PRO A 464 66.63 -2.09 -18.43
C PRO A 464 66.92 -2.97 -19.66
N PHE A 465 67.71 -2.47 -20.61
CA PHE A 465 68.09 -3.21 -21.82
C PHE A 465 69.00 -4.41 -21.51
N ALA A 466 69.95 -4.23 -20.59
CA ALA A 466 70.85 -5.30 -20.16
C ALA A 466 70.11 -6.44 -19.44
N ILE A 467 69.11 -6.10 -18.62
CA ILE A 467 68.23 -7.06 -17.94
C ILE A 467 67.41 -7.85 -18.95
N ILE A 468 66.79 -7.17 -19.93
CA ILE A 468 66.00 -7.83 -20.99
C ILE A 468 66.90 -8.77 -21.80
N ARG A 469 68.11 -8.34 -22.15
CA ARG A 469 69.10 -9.17 -22.85
C ARG A 469 69.47 -10.40 -22.03
N GLN A 470 69.76 -10.24 -20.74
CA GLN A 470 70.14 -11.35 -19.86
C GLN A 470 69.01 -12.35 -19.64
N LYS A 471 67.75 -11.87 -19.53
CA LYS A 471 66.56 -12.73 -19.48
C LYS A 471 66.40 -13.54 -20.76
N ARG A 472 66.63 -12.95 -21.94
CA ARG A 472 66.57 -13.65 -23.23
C ARG A 472 67.66 -14.72 -23.34
N ILE A 473 68.88 -14.41 -22.90
CA ILE A 473 70.00 -15.37 -22.88
C ILE A 473 69.67 -16.55 -21.95
N TYR A 474 69.24 -16.28 -20.72
CA TYR A 474 68.82 -17.31 -19.77
C TYR A 474 67.70 -18.21 -20.33
N LYS A 475 66.69 -17.61 -20.99
CA LYS A 475 65.61 -18.39 -21.63
C LYS A 475 66.16 -19.31 -22.73
N LYS A 476 67.06 -18.82 -23.58
CA LYS A 476 67.69 -19.63 -24.64
C LYS A 476 68.54 -20.77 -24.11
N GLU A 477 69.30 -20.54 -23.04
CA GLU A 477 70.10 -21.59 -22.38
C GLU A 477 69.21 -22.65 -21.72
N LYS A 478 68.12 -22.23 -21.05
CA LYS A 478 67.16 -23.17 -20.44
C LYS A 478 66.43 -24.02 -21.48
N MET A 479 66.12 -23.49 -22.66
CA MET A 479 65.50 -24.25 -23.75
C MET A 479 66.46 -25.20 -24.50
N LYS A 480 67.78 -25.09 -24.29
CA LYS A 480 68.77 -26.02 -24.85
C LYS A 480 69.14 -27.17 -23.90
N GLN A 481 68.71 -27.07 -22.63
CA GLN A 481 68.94 -28.06 -21.57
C GLN A 481 67.69 -28.94 -21.33
N LEU A 482 66.58 -28.59 -21.96
CA LEU A 482 65.39 -29.41 -22.17
C LEU A 482 65.51 -30.08 -23.54
#